data_AF-B5VWG7-F1
#
_entry.id   AF-B5VWG7-F1
#
_cell.length_a   1.000
_cell.length_b   1.000
_cell.length_c   1.000
_cell.angle_alpha   90.00
_cell.angle_beta   90.00
_cell.angle_gamma   90.00
#
_symmetry.space_group_name_H-M   'P 1'
#
loop_
_entity.id
_entity.type
_entity.pdbx_description
1 polymer ?
#
loop_
_entity_poly.entity_id
_entity_poly.type
_entity_poly.pdbx_seq_one_letter_code
_entity_poly.pdbx_strand_id
1 'polypeptide(L)'
;MSAQPLLKFEVQTAAQLAEDLRSATTWREVEALTQNYSHWKREAWKLLSEAEQERIKYLKHWQDHPVAQKFPPGSLVQRINSSTERVGKVVNYWSAYGVDYVTFQVEQDIDWCRASFLQLVNPEKSTAY
;
A
#
# COMPACT_ATOMS: atom_id res chain seq x y z
N MET A 1 13.67 25.74 -21.29
CA MET A 1 13.41 24.68 -20.28
C MET A 1 12.16 23.93 -20.71
N SER A 2 12.31 22.98 -21.63
CA SER A 2 11.21 22.16 -22.15
C SER A 2 10.93 21.01 -21.17
N ALA A 3 9.77 21.06 -20.51
CA ALA A 3 9.22 19.93 -19.79
C ALA A 3 9.10 18.76 -20.77
N GLN A 4 9.82 17.66 -20.51
CA GLN A 4 9.65 16.44 -21.27
C GLN A 4 8.20 15.97 -21.09
N PRO A 5 7.41 15.79 -22.17
CA PRO A 5 6.09 15.22 -22.04
C PRO A 5 6.26 13.79 -21.53
N LEU A 6 5.66 13.47 -20.38
CA LEU A 6 5.51 12.10 -19.93
C LEU A 6 4.86 11.34 -21.09
N LEU A 7 5.63 10.48 -21.76
CA LEU A 7 5.13 9.56 -22.78
C LEU A 7 4.03 8.73 -22.10
N LYS A 8 2.77 9.13 -22.33
CA LYS A 8 1.61 8.31 -22.06
C LYS A 8 1.72 7.15 -23.04
N PHE A 9 2.42 6.09 -22.65
CA PHE A 9 2.27 4.82 -23.34
C PHE A 9 0.81 4.40 -23.11
N GLU A 10 -0.04 4.72 -24.07
CA GLU A 10 -1.42 4.24 -24.08
C GLU A 10 -1.37 2.72 -24.03
N VAL A 11 -2.04 2.14 -23.03
CA VAL A 11 -2.19 0.70 -22.93
C VAL A 11 -2.98 0.22 -24.15
N GLN A 12 -2.31 -0.51 -25.03
CA GLN A 12 -2.88 -0.96 -26.31
C GLN A 12 -3.55 -2.32 -26.20
N THR A 13 -3.34 -3.04 -25.10
CA THR A 13 -3.86 -4.41 -24.92
C THR A 13 -4.26 -4.69 -23.47
N ALA A 14 -5.18 -5.65 -23.28
CA ALA A 14 -5.54 -6.15 -21.96
C ALA A 14 -4.34 -6.75 -21.19
N ALA A 15 -3.36 -7.33 -21.90
CA ALA A 15 -2.17 -7.92 -21.29
C ALA A 15 -1.25 -6.86 -20.67
N GLN A 16 -1.09 -5.71 -21.34
CA GLN A 16 -0.35 -4.57 -20.79
C GLN A 16 -1.06 -3.99 -19.56
N LEU A 17 -2.40 -3.84 -19.61
CA LEU A 17 -3.14 -3.42 -18.41
C LEU A 17 -2.96 -4.41 -17.26
N ALA A 18 -2.94 -5.72 -17.54
CA ALA A 18 -2.70 -6.73 -16.51
C ALA A 18 -1.30 -6.59 -15.88
N GLU A 19 -0.26 -6.34 -16.68
CA GLU A 19 1.10 -6.05 -16.18
C GLU A 19 1.14 -4.80 -15.29
N ASP A 20 0.51 -3.71 -15.74
CA ASP A 20 0.43 -2.47 -14.96
C ASP A 20 -0.32 -2.70 -13.65
N LEU A 21 -1.41 -3.47 -13.66
CA LEU A 21 -2.15 -3.85 -12.46
C LEU A 21 -1.33 -4.73 -11.51
N ARG A 22 -0.44 -5.59 -12.03
CA ARG A 22 0.49 -6.39 -11.19
C ARG A 22 1.51 -5.52 -10.47
N SER A 23 2.03 -4.50 -11.14
CA SER A 23 3.03 -3.59 -10.58
C SER A 23 2.45 -2.52 -9.66
N ALA A 24 1.15 -2.21 -9.78
CA ALA A 24 0.48 -1.23 -8.91
C ALA A 24 0.60 -1.62 -7.43
N THR A 25 1.09 -0.69 -6.60
CA THR A 25 1.29 -0.88 -5.16
C THR A 25 0.22 -0.20 -4.32
N THR A 26 -0.56 0.71 -4.92
CA THR A 26 -1.63 1.45 -4.23
C THR A 26 -2.97 1.30 -4.94
N TRP A 27 -4.08 1.47 -4.20
CA TRP A 27 -5.40 1.47 -4.82
C TRP A 27 -5.58 2.64 -5.79
N ARG A 28 -4.97 3.80 -5.52
CA ARG A 28 -5.06 4.98 -6.39
C ARG A 28 -4.48 4.69 -7.79
N GLU A 29 -3.38 3.95 -7.86
CA GLU A 29 -2.79 3.49 -9.13
C GLU A 29 -3.75 2.54 -9.86
N VAL A 30 -4.30 1.55 -9.14
CA VAL A 30 -5.29 0.62 -9.70
C VAL A 30 -6.52 1.36 -10.23
N GLU A 31 -7.04 2.33 -9.48
CA GLU A 31 -8.19 3.14 -9.87
C GLU A 31 -7.89 3.97 -11.11
N ALA A 32 -6.75 4.66 -11.17
CA ALA A 32 -6.33 5.42 -12.34
C ALA A 32 -6.20 4.52 -13.59
N LEU A 33 -5.56 3.36 -13.46
CA LEU A 33 -5.40 2.39 -14.55
C LEU A 33 -6.76 1.87 -15.05
N THR A 34 -7.65 1.49 -14.14
CA THR A 34 -8.97 0.94 -14.49
C THR A 34 -9.98 1.98 -14.97
N GLN A 35 -9.79 3.26 -14.64
CA GLN A 35 -10.58 4.38 -15.20
C GLN A 35 -10.09 4.75 -16.60
N ASN A 36 -8.77 4.92 -16.78
CA ASN A 36 -8.19 5.32 -18.06
C ASN A 36 -8.34 4.24 -19.15
N TYR A 37 -8.37 2.96 -18.76
CA TYR A 37 -8.46 1.81 -19.67
C TYR A 37 -9.64 0.91 -19.33
N SER A 38 -10.79 1.52 -19.05
CA SER A 38 -12.01 0.83 -18.61
C SER A 38 -12.51 -0.26 -19.56
N HIS A 39 -12.27 -0.10 -20.86
CA HIS A 39 -12.60 -1.08 -21.89
C HIS A 39 -11.82 -2.40 -21.76
N TRP A 40 -10.56 -2.35 -21.29
CA TRP A 40 -9.74 -3.55 -21.08
C TRP A 40 -9.89 -4.19 -19.71
N LYS A 41 -10.58 -3.51 -18.76
CA LYS A 41 -10.64 -3.91 -17.35
C LYS A 41 -11.06 -5.37 -17.15
N ARG A 42 -12.08 -5.84 -17.88
CA ARG A 42 -12.62 -7.19 -17.71
C ARG A 42 -11.67 -8.26 -18.23
N GLU A 43 -11.03 -8.03 -19.37
CA GLU A 43 -10.07 -8.98 -19.93
C GLU A 43 -8.77 -8.98 -19.13
N ALA A 44 -8.25 -7.81 -18.76
CA ALA A 44 -7.06 -7.69 -17.91
C ALA A 44 -7.26 -8.40 -16.57
N TRP A 45 -8.43 -8.27 -15.95
CA TRP A 45 -8.75 -8.98 -14.70
C TRP A 45 -8.68 -10.50 -14.84
N LYS A 46 -9.12 -11.07 -15.97
CA LYS A 46 -9.04 -12.52 -16.23
C LYS A 46 -7.61 -13.02 -16.44
N LEU A 47 -6.68 -12.14 -16.80
CA LEU A 47 -5.27 -12.46 -16.98
C LEU A 47 -4.47 -12.42 -15.66
N LEU A 48 -5.09 -11.93 -14.58
CA LEU A 48 -4.50 -11.95 -13.24
C LEU A 48 -4.78 -13.29 -12.55
N SER A 49 -3.77 -13.83 -11.89
CA SER A 49 -3.90 -14.95 -10.97
C SER A 49 -4.79 -14.59 -9.77
N GLU A 50 -5.30 -15.60 -9.06
CA GLU A 50 -6.12 -15.39 -7.86
C GLU A 50 -5.37 -14.57 -6.79
N ALA A 51 -4.08 -14.84 -6.59
CA ALA A 51 -3.25 -14.10 -5.63
C ALA A 51 -3.14 -12.61 -5.99
N GLU A 52 -3.00 -12.27 -7.27
CA GLU A 52 -2.94 -10.88 -7.73
C GLU A 52 -4.30 -10.18 -7.60
N GLN A 53 -5.38 -10.90 -7.88
CA GLN A 53 -6.74 -10.39 -7.68
C GLN A 53 -7.02 -10.10 -6.21
N GLU A 54 -6.64 -11.02 -5.31
CA GLU A 54 -6.77 -10.81 -3.86
C GLU A 54 -5.92 -9.65 -3.37
N ARG A 55 -4.70 -9.47 -3.89
CA ARG A 55 -3.89 -8.29 -3.59
C ARG A 55 -4.57 -6.98 -4.01
N ILE A 56 -5.21 -6.94 -5.18
CA ILE A 56 -5.94 -5.74 -5.62
C ILE A 56 -7.18 -5.48 -4.74
N LYS A 57 -7.92 -6.53 -4.38
CA LYS A 57 -9.04 -6.43 -3.43
C LYS A 57 -8.56 -5.93 -2.06
N TYR A 58 -7.41 -6.42 -1.61
CA TYR A 58 -6.74 -5.97 -0.41
C TYR A 58 -6.46 -4.46 -0.46
N LEU A 59 -5.82 -3.98 -1.53
CA LEU A 59 -5.55 -2.54 -1.71
C LEU A 59 -6.85 -1.71 -1.65
N LYS A 60 -7.92 -2.20 -2.27
CA LYS A 60 -9.24 -1.56 -2.21
C LYS A 60 -9.80 -1.50 -0.79
N HIS A 61 -9.74 -2.62 -0.08
CA HIS A 61 -10.33 -2.75 1.25
C HIS A 61 -9.70 -1.76 2.24
N TRP A 62 -8.38 -1.57 2.13
CA TRP A 62 -7.64 -0.72 3.06
C TRP A 62 -7.54 0.74 2.65
N GLN A 63 -7.93 1.13 1.42
CA GLN A 63 -7.85 2.52 0.95
C GLN A 63 -8.47 3.50 1.95
N ASP A 64 -9.72 3.28 2.33
CA ASP A 64 -10.49 4.19 3.19
C ASP A 64 -10.59 3.67 4.62
N HIS A 65 -9.85 2.61 4.96
CA HIS A 65 -9.91 2.03 6.29
C HIS A 65 -9.25 2.97 7.30
N PRO A 66 -9.90 3.26 8.46
CA PRO A 66 -9.37 4.21 9.45
C PRO A 66 -7.92 3.93 9.87
N VAL A 67 -7.53 2.66 9.97
CA VAL A 67 -6.15 2.28 10.31
C VAL A 67 -5.13 2.70 9.26
N ALA A 68 -5.44 2.53 7.97
CA ALA A 68 -4.52 2.87 6.88
C ALA A 68 -4.47 4.38 6.66
N GLN A 69 -5.55 5.09 6.96
CA GLN A 69 -5.56 6.56 7.01
C GLN A 69 -4.71 7.09 8.17
N LYS A 70 -4.76 6.44 9.34
CA LYS A 70 -3.94 6.78 10.49
C LYS A 70 -2.47 6.41 10.31
N PHE A 71 -2.19 5.28 9.66
CA PHE A 71 -0.84 4.74 9.46
C PHE A 71 -0.63 4.40 7.99
N PRO A 72 -0.39 5.37 7.10
CA PRO A 72 -0.26 5.11 5.67
C PRO A 72 0.89 4.15 5.33
N PRO A 73 0.83 3.40 4.21
CA PRO A 73 1.92 2.55 3.78
C PRO A 73 3.22 3.36 3.66
N GLY A 74 4.31 2.82 4.21
CA GLY A 74 5.60 3.47 4.21
C GLY A 74 5.81 4.53 5.30
N SER A 75 4.79 4.87 6.09
CA SER A 75 4.95 5.71 7.28
C SER A 75 5.78 5.00 8.34
N LEU A 76 6.47 5.78 9.17
CA LEU A 76 7.25 5.27 10.30
C LEU A 76 6.36 5.21 11.54
N VAL A 77 6.35 4.05 12.19
CA VAL A 77 5.59 3.79 13.40
C VAL A 77 6.47 3.22 14.50
N GLN A 78 6.08 3.47 15.74
CA GLN A 78 6.67 2.84 16.90
C GLN A 78 5.59 2.42 17.89
N ARG A 79 5.90 1.43 18.73
CA ARG A 79 5.02 0.99 19.81
C ARG A 79 5.01 2.04 20.93
N ILE A 80 3.83 2.39 21.44
CA ILE A 80 3.65 3.48 22.43
C ILE A 80 4.40 3.24 23.75
N ASN A 81 4.56 1.98 24.17
CA ASN A 81 5.18 1.60 25.44
C ASN A 81 6.34 0.60 25.27
N SER A 82 7.09 0.66 24.16
CA SER A 82 8.24 -0.24 24.01
C SER A 82 9.45 0.31 24.74
N SER A 83 10.12 -0.53 25.54
CA SER A 83 11.40 -0.20 26.16
C SER A 83 12.55 -0.07 25.14
N THR A 84 12.35 -0.52 23.91
CA THR A 84 13.40 -0.62 22.89
C THR A 84 13.32 0.44 21.78
N GLU A 85 12.38 1.40 21.85
CA GLU A 85 12.21 2.52 20.89
C GLU A 85 12.38 2.14 19.40
N ARG A 86 12.00 0.91 19.02
CA ARG A 86 12.17 0.44 17.65
C ARG A 86 11.15 1.08 16.73
N VAL A 87 11.66 1.75 15.70
CA VAL A 87 10.88 2.36 14.63
C VAL A 87 10.79 1.39 13.46
N GLY A 88 9.60 1.18 12.93
CA GLY A 88 9.37 0.37 11.76
C GLY A 88 8.58 1.07 10.67
N LYS A 89 8.76 0.65 9.43
CA LYS A 89 8.05 1.17 8.26
C LYS A 89 6.80 0.33 7.99
N VAL A 90 5.62 0.95 7.92
CA VAL A 90 4.37 0.24 7.65
C VAL A 90 4.41 -0.43 6.28
N VAL A 91 4.09 -1.72 6.23
CA VAL A 91 4.07 -2.52 4.99
C VAL A 91 2.72 -3.19 4.73
N ASN A 92 1.94 -3.51 5.77
CA ASN A 92 0.68 -4.22 5.60
C ASN A 92 -0.29 -3.97 6.76
N TYR A 93 -1.53 -4.37 6.57
CA TYR A 93 -2.63 -4.33 7.55
C TYR A 93 -3.43 -5.62 7.51
N TRP A 94 -4.05 -5.96 8.64
CA TRP A 94 -5.03 -7.05 8.71
C TRP A 94 -5.95 -6.83 9.90
N SER A 95 -7.13 -7.45 9.89
CA SER A 95 -8.06 -7.42 11.02
C SER A 95 -8.40 -8.84 11.48
N ALA A 96 -8.54 -9.03 12.78
CA ALA A 96 -9.08 -10.25 13.36
C ALA A 96 -9.93 -9.92 14.58
N TYR A 97 -11.11 -10.54 14.67
CA TYR A 97 -12.03 -10.36 15.80
C TYR A 97 -12.38 -8.89 16.08
N GLY A 98 -12.52 -8.06 15.03
CA GLY A 98 -12.81 -6.63 15.17
C GLY A 98 -11.63 -5.77 15.64
N VAL A 99 -10.42 -6.31 15.63
CA VAL A 99 -9.19 -5.60 16.00
C VAL A 99 -8.31 -5.44 14.77
N ASP A 100 -7.87 -4.21 14.52
CA ASP A 100 -6.95 -3.88 13.43
C ASP A 100 -5.49 -3.97 13.87
N TYR A 101 -4.68 -4.55 12.99
CA TYR A 101 -3.26 -4.72 13.15
C TYR A 101 -2.52 -4.08 11.99
N VAL A 102 -1.34 -3.57 12.30
CA VAL A 102 -0.40 -3.02 11.34
C VAL A 102 0.85 -3.88 11.37
N THR A 103 1.26 -4.36 10.21
CA THR A 103 2.54 -5.02 9.99
C THR A 103 3.54 -3.97 9.49
N PHE A 104 4.71 -3.94 10.09
CA PHE A 104 5.77 -2.98 9.77
C PHE A 104 7.14 -3.66 9.78
N GLN A 105 8.05 -3.16 8.95
CA GLN A 105 9.41 -3.65 8.84
C GLN A 105 10.32 -2.87 9.77
N VAL A 106 11.04 -3.58 10.64
CA VAL A 106 12.09 -3.02 11.51
C VAL A 106 13.41 -3.59 11.02
N GLU A 107 14.26 -2.76 10.41
CA GLU A 107 15.49 -3.21 9.76
C GLU A 107 15.23 -4.35 8.76
N GLN A 108 15.68 -5.58 9.06
CA GLN A 108 15.49 -6.77 8.23
C GLN A 108 14.31 -7.65 8.68
N ASP A 109 13.73 -7.35 9.85
CA ASP A 109 12.66 -8.13 10.45
C ASP A 109 11.27 -7.55 10.14
N ILE A 110 10.27 -8.41 10.14
CA ILE A 110 8.86 -8.04 10.04
C ILE A 110 8.21 -8.23 11.41
N ASP A 111 7.59 -7.18 11.92
CA ASP A 111 6.84 -7.18 13.17
C ASP A 111 5.41 -6.70 12.91
N TRP A 112 4.51 -6.97 13.85
CA TRP A 112 3.13 -6.52 13.80
C TRP A 112 2.61 -6.14 15.18
N CYS A 113 1.72 -5.16 15.21
CA CYS A 113 1.12 -4.69 16.44
C CYS A 113 -0.32 -4.22 16.21
N ARG A 114 -1.14 -4.25 17.26
CA ARG A 114 -2.45 -3.62 17.23
C ARG A 114 -2.27 -2.14 16.91
N ALA A 115 -3.11 -1.63 16.01
CA ALA A 115 -3.12 -0.23 15.63
C ALA A 115 -3.25 0.73 16.83
N SER A 116 -3.97 0.31 17.87
CA SER A 116 -4.16 1.08 19.10
C SER A 116 -2.88 1.23 19.94
N PHE A 117 -1.87 0.39 19.74
CA PHE A 117 -0.59 0.42 20.46
C PHE A 117 0.55 1.01 19.62
N LEU A 118 0.22 1.59 18.47
CA LEU A 118 1.17 2.25 17.59
C LEU A 118 0.94 3.76 17.57
N GLN A 119 2.03 4.49 17.34
CA GLN A 119 2.04 5.91 17.06
C GLN A 119 2.94 6.19 15.85
N LEU A 120 2.59 7.22 15.08
CA LEU A 120 3.44 7.73 14.01
C LEU A 120 4.69 8.38 14.59
N VAL A 121 5.82 8.19 13.90
CA VAL A 121 7.08 8.88 14.19
C VAL A 121 7.22 10.01 13.19
N ASN A 122 7.30 11.25 13.68
CA ASN A 122 7.64 12.38 12.82
C ASN A 122 9.15 12.36 12.55
N PRO A 123 9.59 12.28 11.28
CA PRO A 123 11.01 12.33 10.96
C PRO A 123 11.70 13.62 11.43
N GLU A 124 10.94 14.72 11.59
CA GLU A 124 11.45 16.00 12.10
C GLU A 124 11.68 16.05 13.62
N LYS A 125 11.17 15.08 14.38
CA LYS A 125 11.39 14.97 15.85
C LYS A 125 12.28 13.79 16.24
N SER A 126 12.72 12.98 15.28
CA SER A 126 13.69 11.92 15.51
C SER A 126 15.10 12.51 15.44
N THR A 127 15.42 13.41 16.37
CA THR A 127 16.82 13.79 16.60
C THR A 127 17.56 12.58 17.12
N ALA A 128 18.52 12.13 16.30
CA ALA A 128 19.59 11.23 16.63
C ALA A 128 20.13 11.47 18.05
N TYR A 129 20.32 10.39 18.80
CA TYR A 129 21.39 10.24 19.77
C TYR A 129 21.86 8.79 19.78
#